data_AF-A0A1V6X544-F1
#
_entry.id   AF-A0A1V6X544-F1
#
_cell.length_a   1.000
_cell.length_b   1.000
_cell.length_c   1.000
_cell.angle_alpha   90.00
_cell.angle_beta   90.00
_cell.angle_gamma   90.00
#
_symmetry.space_group_name_H-M   'P 1'
#
loop_
_entity.id
_entity.type
_entity.pdbx_description
1 polymer ?
#
loop_
_entity_poly.entity_id
_entity_poly.type
_entity_poly.pdbx_seq_one_letter_code
_entity_poly.pdbx_strand_id
1 'polypeptide(L)'
;MISPEPYSNETLNNSPLAENGSDFPCKLRTDAFLASSTETIYQISIENTMKFEGSATHGGGSCQLSLTEDREPTKDSEWKVIKSYEGGCPANAERNFAGGATADNDLQLDFAIPENIQPGKYTLAWTWFNRIGNREMYMNCAPITVASGSSQQSYKSIQKQTPNFPPMFIANINGCITKENVDIRFPQPGSIVEHNGQLNNLLRGGEQPCTGTPTFSALAAIRSTIPDFAKGVLGETVSSSTSSAFARTSSCGALRRNYDHR
;
A
#
# COMPACT_ATOMS: atom_id res chain seq x y z
N MET A 1 2.87 -13.56 -10.24
CA MET A 1 1.40 -13.68 -10.09
C MET A 1 0.84 -14.04 -11.46
N ILE A 2 -0.05 -15.03 -11.56
CA ILE A 2 -0.65 -15.46 -12.84
C ILE A 2 -2.18 -15.33 -12.87
N SER A 3 -2.83 -15.24 -11.71
CA SER A 3 -4.27 -14.98 -11.60
C SER A 3 -4.53 -14.08 -10.39
N PRO A 4 -5.22 -12.92 -10.51
CA PRO A 4 -5.70 -12.35 -11.77
C PRO A 4 -4.55 -12.09 -12.75
N GLU A 5 -4.85 -12.10 -14.05
CA GLU A 5 -3.83 -11.90 -15.09
C GLU A 5 -3.20 -10.51 -14.93
N PRO A 6 -1.87 -10.41 -14.76
CA PRO A 6 -1.20 -9.12 -14.60
C PRO A 6 -1.29 -8.24 -15.86
N TYR A 7 -1.14 -6.93 -15.68
CA TYR A 7 -0.87 -6.05 -16.81
C TYR A 7 0.40 -6.47 -17.55
N SER A 8 0.33 -6.45 -18.88
CA SER A 8 1.46 -6.71 -19.79
C SER A 8 2.20 -7.99 -19.41
N ASN A 9 1.42 -9.05 -19.21
CA ASN A 9 1.85 -10.34 -18.68
C ASN A 9 3.07 -10.90 -19.45
N GLU A 10 3.08 -10.77 -20.79
CA GLU A 10 4.17 -11.26 -21.65
C GLU A 10 5.55 -10.66 -21.34
N THR A 11 5.60 -9.45 -20.78
CA THR A 11 6.85 -8.74 -20.45
C THR A 11 7.11 -8.68 -18.96
N LEU A 12 6.22 -9.24 -18.14
CA LEU A 12 6.39 -9.29 -16.69
C LEU A 12 7.44 -10.35 -16.32
N ASN A 13 8.31 -10.02 -15.36
CA ASN A 13 9.27 -10.97 -14.79
C ASN A 13 9.02 -11.16 -13.29
N ASN A 14 9.74 -12.11 -12.70
CA ASN A 14 9.66 -12.46 -11.29
C ASN A 14 10.68 -11.74 -10.41
N SER A 15 11.41 -10.74 -10.93
CA SER A 15 12.37 -9.96 -10.13
C SER A 15 11.63 -9.06 -9.12
N PRO A 16 12.27 -8.70 -7.99
CA PRO A 16 11.75 -7.64 -7.12
C PRO A 16 11.74 -6.28 -7.85
N LEU A 17 11.09 -5.29 -7.25
CA LEU A 17 11.25 -3.90 -7.66
C LEU A 17 12.72 -3.45 -7.47
N ALA A 18 13.14 -2.45 -8.24
CA ALA A 18 14.44 -1.83 -8.10
C ALA A 18 14.57 -1.16 -6.71
N GLU A 19 15.71 -1.36 -6.04
CA GLU A 19 15.98 -0.86 -4.68
C GLU A 19 15.90 0.67 -4.58
N ASN A 20 16.14 1.40 -5.67
CA ASN A 20 15.99 2.86 -5.73
C ASN A 20 14.55 3.32 -6.03
N GLY A 21 13.61 2.38 -6.18
CA GLY A 21 12.21 2.63 -6.51
C GLY A 21 11.99 3.18 -7.93
N SER A 22 12.92 2.99 -8.88
CA SER A 22 12.79 3.52 -10.24
C SER A 22 11.66 2.89 -11.05
N ASP A 23 11.31 1.64 -10.75
CA ASP A 23 10.23 0.88 -11.40
C ASP A 23 8.96 0.77 -10.53
N PHE A 24 8.86 1.55 -9.44
CA PHE A 24 7.65 1.62 -8.63
C PHE A 24 6.67 2.68 -9.17
N PRO A 25 5.34 2.40 -9.21
CA PRO A 25 4.68 1.14 -8.86
C PRO A 25 4.60 0.14 -10.04
N CYS A 26 4.18 -1.10 -9.76
CA CYS A 26 3.79 -2.09 -10.78
C CYS A 26 4.89 -2.53 -11.78
N LYS A 27 6.17 -2.37 -11.42
CA LYS A 27 7.32 -2.69 -12.29
C LYS A 27 7.26 -1.89 -13.60
N LEU A 28 7.30 -0.56 -13.48
CA LEU A 28 7.28 0.36 -14.61
C LEU A 28 8.31 -0.05 -15.66
N ARG A 29 7.83 -0.17 -16.89
CA ARG A 29 8.54 -0.60 -18.10
C ARG A 29 7.75 -0.08 -19.30
N THR A 30 8.29 -0.26 -20.50
CA THR A 30 7.54 0.03 -21.74
C THR A 30 6.22 -0.72 -21.71
N ASP A 31 5.13 -0.01 -21.98
CA ASP A 31 3.76 -0.53 -22.00
C ASP A 31 3.37 -1.28 -20.73
N ALA A 32 3.71 -0.78 -19.53
CA ALA A 32 3.49 -1.49 -18.26
C ALA A 32 2.02 -1.79 -17.89
N PHE A 33 1.05 -1.17 -18.57
CA PHE A 33 -0.38 -1.20 -18.20
C PHE A 33 -1.30 -1.70 -19.32
N LEU A 34 -0.81 -2.56 -20.22
CA LEU A 34 -1.68 -3.21 -21.21
C LEU A 34 -2.52 -4.28 -20.51
N ALA A 35 -3.84 -4.06 -20.48
CA ALA A 35 -4.79 -5.04 -19.97
C ALA A 35 -4.98 -6.18 -20.98
N SER A 36 -5.26 -7.39 -20.48
CA SER A 36 -5.74 -8.47 -21.35
C SER A 36 -7.13 -8.14 -21.91
N SER A 37 -7.51 -8.82 -23.00
CA SER A 37 -8.80 -8.61 -23.66
C SER A 37 -10.00 -8.96 -22.78
N THR A 38 -9.79 -9.80 -21.77
CA THR A 38 -10.81 -10.22 -20.79
C THR A 38 -10.33 -9.94 -19.38
N GLU A 39 -10.87 -8.88 -18.78
CA GLU A 39 -10.56 -8.49 -17.42
C GLU A 39 -11.18 -9.43 -16.38
N THR A 40 -10.46 -9.71 -15.30
CA THR A 40 -10.98 -10.54 -14.21
C THR A 40 -12.07 -9.78 -13.44
N ILE A 41 -13.22 -10.41 -13.24
CA ILE A 41 -14.34 -9.85 -12.50
C ILE A 41 -14.41 -10.51 -11.11
N TYR A 42 -14.33 -9.69 -10.07
CA TYR A 42 -14.54 -10.13 -8.69
C TYR A 42 -15.83 -9.53 -8.13
N GLN A 43 -16.66 -10.39 -7.55
CA GLN A 43 -17.86 -9.96 -6.85
C GLN A 43 -17.53 -9.61 -5.40
N ILE A 44 -18.15 -8.55 -4.90
CA ILE A 44 -18.08 -8.16 -3.49
C ILE A 44 -18.54 -9.32 -2.60
N SER A 45 -17.82 -9.56 -1.51
CA SER A 45 -18.06 -10.59 -0.49
C SER A 45 -18.05 -12.04 -0.99
N ILE A 46 -17.57 -12.29 -2.20
CA ILE A 46 -17.31 -13.63 -2.72
C ILE A 46 -15.84 -13.97 -2.51
N GLU A 47 -15.57 -15.17 -2.02
CA GLU A 47 -14.21 -15.70 -1.89
C GLU A 47 -13.63 -16.00 -3.27
N ASN A 48 -12.39 -15.59 -3.48
CA ASN A 48 -11.64 -15.72 -4.70
C ASN A 48 -10.22 -16.16 -4.35
N THR A 49 -9.51 -16.69 -5.34
CA THR A 49 -8.15 -17.18 -5.16
C THR A 49 -7.22 -16.48 -6.14
N MET A 50 -6.13 -15.92 -5.62
CA MET A 50 -4.98 -15.46 -6.38
C MET A 50 -4.01 -16.63 -6.58
N LYS A 51 -3.42 -16.75 -7.76
CA LYS A 51 -2.46 -17.82 -8.10
C LYS A 51 -1.10 -17.26 -8.52
N PHE A 52 -0.05 -17.99 -8.20
CA PHE A 52 1.32 -17.65 -8.54
C PHE A 52 2.05 -18.83 -9.17
N GLU A 53 3.01 -18.53 -10.03
CA GLU A 53 4.03 -19.46 -10.49
C GLU A 53 5.40 -19.02 -9.94
N GLY A 54 6.34 -19.97 -9.90
CA GLY A 54 7.69 -19.76 -9.44
C GLY A 54 8.07 -20.69 -8.30
N SER A 55 9.37 -20.78 -8.05
CA SER A 55 9.94 -21.69 -7.05
C SER A 55 10.65 -20.97 -5.89
N ALA A 56 11.09 -19.72 -6.09
CA ALA A 56 11.80 -18.94 -5.08
C ALA A 56 10.83 -18.28 -4.09
N THR A 57 10.48 -19.00 -3.01
CA THR A 57 9.57 -18.51 -1.96
C THR A 57 10.27 -17.74 -0.86
N HIS A 58 11.61 -17.75 -0.79
CA HIS A 58 12.38 -16.98 0.19
C HIS A 58 11.94 -17.20 1.65
N GLY A 59 11.52 -18.41 1.98
CA GLY A 59 11.03 -18.74 3.32
C GLY A 59 9.62 -18.20 3.61
N GLY A 60 8.91 -17.69 2.60
CA GLY A 60 7.70 -16.91 2.77
C GLY A 60 8.00 -15.43 3.04
N GLY A 61 7.34 -14.87 4.04
CA GLY A 61 7.30 -13.43 4.26
C GLY A 61 5.87 -12.94 4.45
N SER A 62 5.67 -11.65 4.24
CA SER A 62 4.37 -10.99 4.44
C SER A 62 3.94 -10.22 3.20
N CYS A 63 2.64 -10.17 2.95
CA CYS A 63 2.07 -9.56 1.76
C CYS A 63 0.87 -8.67 2.06
N GLN A 64 0.61 -7.72 1.17
CA GLN A 64 -0.67 -7.02 1.12
C GLN A 64 -1.31 -7.14 -0.25
N LEU A 65 -2.64 -7.23 -0.25
CA LEU A 65 -3.48 -6.95 -1.40
C LEU A 65 -4.05 -5.56 -1.24
N SER A 66 -3.84 -4.73 -2.26
CA SER A 66 -4.26 -3.34 -2.26
C SER A 66 -4.99 -3.00 -3.56
N LEU A 67 -5.94 -2.09 -3.49
CA LEU A 67 -6.68 -1.57 -4.64
C LEU A 67 -6.38 -0.09 -4.85
N THR A 68 -6.32 0.33 -6.11
CA THR A 68 -6.39 1.74 -6.50
C THR A 68 -7.38 1.88 -7.65
N GLU A 69 -8.04 3.03 -7.74
CA GLU A 69 -8.95 3.36 -8.85
C GLU A 69 -8.16 3.72 -10.12
N ASP A 70 -6.87 4.06 -9.98
CA ASP A 70 -5.98 4.35 -11.09
C ASP A 70 -5.73 3.11 -11.94
N ARG A 71 -5.93 3.24 -13.25
CA ARG A 71 -5.67 2.17 -14.24
C ARG A 71 -4.23 2.16 -14.74
N GLU A 72 -3.53 3.27 -14.55
CA GLU A 72 -2.11 3.43 -14.81
C GLU A 72 -1.45 4.09 -13.58
N PRO A 73 -1.30 3.35 -12.47
CA PRO A 73 -0.85 3.94 -11.21
C PRO A 73 0.53 4.59 -11.31
N THR A 74 0.71 5.68 -10.57
CA THR A 74 1.97 6.42 -10.43
C THR A 74 2.46 6.33 -8.98
N LYS A 75 3.60 6.98 -8.68
CA LYS A 75 4.11 7.06 -7.30
C LYS A 75 3.18 7.79 -6.33
N ASP A 76 2.28 8.61 -6.86
CA ASP A 76 1.32 9.42 -6.10
C ASP A 76 -0.05 8.74 -5.98
N SER A 77 -0.25 7.58 -6.63
CA SER A 77 -1.51 6.84 -6.57
C SER A 77 -1.83 6.37 -5.16
N GLU A 78 -3.09 6.53 -4.77
CA GLU A 78 -3.59 6.07 -3.47
C GLU A 78 -3.93 4.58 -3.53
N TRP A 79 -3.28 3.81 -2.67
CA TRP A 79 -3.50 2.36 -2.55
C TRP A 79 -4.20 2.04 -1.24
N LYS A 80 -5.35 1.38 -1.34
CA LYS A 80 -6.21 0.96 -0.23
C LYS A 80 -5.99 -0.53 0.04
N VAL A 81 -5.37 -0.86 1.18
CA VAL A 81 -5.17 -2.26 1.59
C VAL A 81 -6.53 -2.92 1.88
N ILE A 82 -6.82 -4.04 1.22
CA ILE A 82 -8.03 -4.83 1.44
C ILE A 82 -7.77 -6.12 2.24
N LYS A 83 -6.54 -6.63 2.23
CA LYS A 83 -6.13 -7.82 3.01
C LYS A 83 -4.62 -7.82 3.25
N SER A 84 -4.22 -8.19 4.46
CA SER A 84 -2.82 -8.42 4.82
C SER A 84 -2.60 -9.89 5.19
N TYR A 85 -1.49 -10.47 4.72
CA TYR A 85 -0.99 -11.78 5.13
C TYR A 85 0.32 -11.57 5.90
N GLU A 86 0.31 -11.73 7.21
CA GLU A 86 1.49 -11.58 8.06
C GLU A 86 2.07 -12.97 8.35
N GLY A 87 2.96 -13.41 7.47
CA GLY A 87 3.64 -14.70 7.49
C GLY A 87 3.01 -15.74 6.55
N GLY A 88 3.87 -16.58 5.97
CA GLY A 88 3.46 -17.67 5.08
C GLY A 88 3.01 -17.22 3.68
N CYS A 89 3.41 -16.02 3.25
CA CYS A 89 3.14 -15.51 1.90
C CYS A 89 4.43 -15.43 1.05
N PRO A 90 4.42 -15.86 -0.24
CA PRO A 90 3.31 -16.49 -0.96
C PRO A 90 3.08 -17.95 -0.58
N ALA A 91 3.95 -18.54 0.25
CA ALA A 91 3.78 -19.87 0.80
C ALA A 91 4.37 -19.99 2.20
N ASN A 92 3.80 -20.87 3.01
CA ASN A 92 4.42 -21.33 4.26
C ASN A 92 5.47 -22.41 3.93
N ALA A 93 6.67 -21.96 3.59
CA ALA A 93 7.79 -22.83 3.22
C ALA A 93 9.06 -22.40 3.94
N GLU A 94 9.87 -23.35 4.42
CA GLU A 94 11.20 -23.05 5.00
C GLU A 94 12.31 -23.00 3.93
N ARG A 95 12.03 -23.46 2.71
CA ARG A 95 12.94 -23.47 1.58
C ARG A 95 12.19 -23.15 0.30
N ASN A 96 12.93 -22.76 -0.73
CA ASN A 96 12.40 -22.64 -2.09
C ASN A 96 11.90 -24.01 -2.58
N PHE A 97 10.85 -23.98 -3.39
CA PHE A 97 10.33 -25.18 -4.05
C PHE A 97 11.26 -25.62 -5.19
N ALA A 98 10.99 -26.81 -5.73
CA ALA A 98 11.70 -27.30 -6.90
C ALA A 98 11.26 -26.53 -8.17
N GLY A 99 12.10 -26.60 -9.20
CA GLY A 99 11.82 -25.99 -10.51
C GLY A 99 12.31 -24.54 -10.63
N GLY A 100 11.82 -23.86 -11.66
CA GLY A 100 12.27 -22.52 -12.05
C GLY A 100 11.18 -21.44 -11.93
N ALA A 101 11.38 -20.36 -12.65
CA ALA A 101 10.51 -19.17 -12.64
C ALA A 101 9.05 -19.46 -13.04
N THR A 102 8.82 -20.47 -13.87
CA THR A 102 7.50 -20.85 -14.40
C THR A 102 6.98 -22.17 -13.78
N ALA A 103 7.54 -22.58 -12.64
CA ALA A 103 7.11 -23.80 -11.97
C ALA A 103 5.72 -23.59 -11.34
N ASP A 104 4.78 -24.45 -11.67
CA ASP A 104 3.49 -24.53 -10.98
C ASP A 104 3.66 -25.34 -9.69
N ASN A 105 3.79 -24.62 -8.58
CA ASN A 105 3.88 -25.19 -7.23
C ASN A 105 2.55 -25.05 -6.46
N ASP A 106 1.44 -24.85 -7.18
CA ASP A 106 0.10 -24.67 -6.60
C ASP A 106 0.05 -23.56 -5.55
N LEU A 107 0.75 -22.45 -5.82
CA LEU A 107 0.81 -21.30 -4.91
C LEU A 107 -0.47 -20.50 -5.01
N GLN A 108 -1.21 -20.44 -3.90
CA GLN A 108 -2.53 -19.83 -3.85
C GLN A 108 -2.69 -18.97 -2.59
N LEU A 109 -3.42 -17.85 -2.73
CA LEU A 109 -3.87 -17.02 -1.62
C LEU A 109 -5.34 -16.66 -1.80
N ASP A 110 -6.15 -16.98 -0.82
CA ASP A 110 -7.58 -16.67 -0.85
C ASP A 110 -7.85 -15.25 -0.37
N PHE A 111 -8.80 -14.56 -0.99
CA PHE A 111 -9.21 -13.22 -0.61
C PHE A 111 -10.66 -12.95 -1.03
N ALA A 112 -11.25 -11.88 -0.51
CA ALA A 112 -12.54 -11.39 -0.97
C ALA A 112 -12.47 -9.87 -1.13
N ILE A 113 -13.26 -9.32 -2.06
CA ILE A 113 -13.44 -7.87 -2.15
C ILE A 113 -14.40 -7.45 -1.02
N PRO A 114 -14.01 -6.56 -0.09
CA PRO A 114 -14.86 -6.20 1.06
C PRO A 114 -16.10 -5.38 0.66
N GLU A 115 -17.17 -5.45 1.47
CA GLU A 115 -18.48 -4.81 1.22
C GLU A 115 -18.43 -3.30 0.94
N ASN A 116 -17.42 -2.61 1.47
CA ASN A 116 -17.29 -1.17 1.36
C ASN A 116 -16.50 -0.69 0.13
N ILE A 117 -15.99 -1.61 -0.70
CA ILE A 117 -15.43 -1.28 -2.01
C ILE A 117 -16.58 -1.12 -3.01
N GLN A 118 -16.60 0.01 -3.72
CA GLN A 118 -17.65 0.28 -4.70
C GLN A 118 -17.43 -0.56 -5.98
N PRO A 119 -18.50 -1.02 -6.66
CA PRO A 119 -18.38 -1.59 -8.00
C PRO A 119 -17.68 -0.61 -8.95
N GLY A 120 -16.78 -1.14 -9.79
CA GLY A 120 -15.97 -0.30 -10.65
C GLY A 120 -14.71 -1.00 -11.15
N LYS A 121 -13.92 -0.25 -11.92
CA LYS A 121 -12.63 -0.69 -12.45
C LYS A 121 -11.53 -0.27 -11.48
N TYR A 122 -10.66 -1.22 -11.14
CA TYR A 122 -9.53 -1.00 -10.24
C TYR A 122 -8.26 -1.60 -10.82
N THR A 123 -7.13 -1.18 -10.27
CA THR A 123 -5.90 -1.94 -10.32
C THR A 123 -5.69 -2.61 -8.98
N LEU A 124 -5.53 -3.94 -8.99
CA LEU A 124 -5.16 -4.74 -7.83
C LEU A 124 -3.64 -4.88 -7.79
N ALA A 125 -3.02 -4.62 -6.64
CA ALA A 125 -1.62 -4.90 -6.39
C ALA A 125 -1.46 -6.01 -5.36
N TRP A 126 -0.65 -7.01 -5.71
CA TRP A 126 -0.02 -7.90 -4.75
C TRP A 126 1.37 -7.36 -4.45
N THR A 127 1.65 -7.12 -3.17
CA THR A 127 2.98 -6.74 -2.68
C THR A 127 3.50 -7.78 -1.71
N TRP A 128 4.79 -8.07 -1.77
CA TRP A 128 5.43 -9.09 -0.92
C TRP A 128 6.80 -8.63 -0.43
N PHE A 129 7.02 -8.82 0.87
CA PHE A 129 8.28 -8.59 1.57
C PHE A 129 8.82 -9.95 2.03
N ASN A 130 9.90 -10.39 1.39
CA ASN A 130 10.48 -11.70 1.59
C ASN A 130 11.16 -11.85 2.97
N ARG A 131 10.98 -13.01 3.59
CA ARG A 131 11.59 -13.29 4.90
C ARG A 131 13.11 -13.47 4.81
N ILE A 132 13.57 -14.31 3.89
CA ILE A 132 14.98 -14.74 3.78
C ILE A 132 15.65 -14.17 2.52
N GLY A 133 16.90 -13.69 2.62
CA GLY A 133 17.71 -13.24 1.48
C GLY A 133 17.93 -11.73 1.43
N ASN A 134 17.95 -11.15 0.23
CA ASN A 134 18.05 -9.70 0.09
C ASN A 134 16.80 -9.01 0.66
N ARG A 135 16.90 -7.75 1.03
CA ARG A 135 15.76 -6.98 1.54
C ARG A 135 15.02 -6.41 0.33
N GLU A 136 13.97 -7.11 -0.09
CA GLU A 136 13.30 -6.83 -1.37
C GLU A 136 11.82 -6.51 -1.17
N MET A 137 11.24 -5.81 -2.15
CA MET A 137 9.79 -5.64 -2.28
C MET A 137 9.40 -6.12 -3.67
N TYR A 138 8.54 -7.14 -3.72
CA TYR A 138 7.92 -7.61 -4.95
C TYR A 138 6.58 -6.91 -5.12
N MET A 139 6.22 -6.60 -6.37
CA MET A 139 4.93 -6.02 -6.69
C MET A 139 4.48 -6.50 -8.07
N ASN A 140 3.28 -7.06 -8.16
CA ASN A 140 2.61 -7.30 -9.44
C ASN A 140 1.23 -6.65 -9.40
N CYS A 141 0.81 -6.10 -10.55
CA CYS A 141 -0.46 -5.38 -10.68
C CYS A 141 -1.33 -6.01 -11.77
N ALA A 142 -2.63 -6.08 -11.54
CA ALA A 142 -3.60 -6.61 -12.48
C ALA A 142 -4.82 -5.66 -12.63
N PRO A 143 -5.38 -5.52 -13.84
CA PRO A 143 -6.68 -4.91 -14.03
C PRO A 143 -7.76 -5.83 -13.47
N ILE A 144 -8.64 -5.28 -12.62
CA ILE A 144 -9.82 -6.01 -12.14
C ILE A 144 -11.08 -5.14 -12.22
N THR A 145 -12.21 -5.80 -12.44
CA THR A 145 -13.53 -5.19 -12.33
C THR A 145 -14.24 -5.74 -11.11
N VAL A 146 -14.58 -4.85 -10.18
CA VAL A 146 -15.40 -5.16 -9.02
C VAL A 146 -16.88 -5.05 -9.41
N ALA A 147 -17.63 -6.11 -9.20
CA ALA A 147 -19.07 -6.16 -9.40
C ALA A 147 -19.82 -6.27 -8.07
N SER A 148 -21.05 -5.79 -8.02
CA SER A 148 -21.92 -6.00 -6.87
C SER A 148 -22.09 -7.50 -6.58
N GLY A 149 -22.00 -7.88 -5.31
CA GLY A 149 -22.30 -9.24 -4.88
C GLY A 149 -23.80 -9.56 -5.05
N SER A 150 -24.13 -10.82 -5.32
CA SER A 150 -25.51 -11.28 -5.21
C SER A 150 -25.90 -11.42 -3.75
N SER A 151 -27.15 -11.08 -3.39
CA SER A 151 -27.62 -11.06 -1.99
C SER A 151 -27.69 -12.43 -1.29
N GLN A 152 -27.23 -13.51 -1.92
CA GLN A 152 -27.38 -14.89 -1.44
C GLN A 152 -26.08 -15.58 -0.99
N GLN A 153 -24.91 -15.05 -1.34
CA GLN A 153 -23.62 -15.55 -0.86
C GLN A 153 -22.83 -14.40 -0.21
N SER A 154 -23.21 -14.02 1.02
CA SER A 154 -22.33 -13.21 1.86
C SER A 154 -21.32 -14.12 2.55
N TYR A 155 -20.03 -13.85 2.36
CA TYR A 155 -18.98 -14.39 3.22
C TYR A 155 -19.31 -14.07 4.69
N LYS A 156 -19.62 -15.11 5.47
CA LYS A 156 -20.25 -15.02 6.81
C LYS A 156 -19.36 -14.44 7.92
N SER A 157 -18.20 -13.88 7.61
CA SER A 157 -17.20 -13.47 8.60
C SER A 157 -16.53 -12.12 8.37
N ILE A 158 -16.98 -11.29 7.42
CA ILE A 158 -16.61 -9.85 7.51
C ILE A 158 -17.42 -9.25 8.66
N GLN A 159 -16.81 -9.22 9.84
CA GLN A 159 -17.39 -8.62 11.03
C GLN A 159 -17.91 -7.22 10.70
N LYS A 160 -18.99 -6.80 11.37
CA LYS A 160 -19.63 -5.46 11.37
C LYS A 160 -18.70 -4.31 11.79
N GLN A 161 -17.40 -4.39 11.54
CA GLN A 161 -16.48 -3.27 11.69
C GLN A 161 -16.52 -2.46 10.40
N THR A 162 -16.57 -1.13 10.51
CA THR A 162 -16.31 -0.24 9.39
C THR A 162 -14.92 -0.60 8.84
N PRO A 163 -14.80 -1.10 7.59
CA PRO A 163 -13.50 -1.52 7.10
C PRO A 163 -12.55 -0.34 7.07
N ASN A 164 -11.40 -0.50 7.73
CA ASN A 164 -10.30 0.43 7.55
C ASN A 164 -9.47 -0.07 6.37
N PHE A 165 -9.38 0.76 5.32
CA PHE A 165 -8.53 0.52 4.16
C PHE A 165 -7.31 1.45 4.23
N PRO A 166 -6.28 1.10 5.03
CA PRO A 166 -5.13 1.96 5.19
C PRO A 166 -4.28 2.05 3.91
N PRO A 167 -3.38 3.04 3.82
CA PRO A 167 -2.37 3.09 2.77
C PRO A 167 -1.52 1.82 2.73
N MET A 168 -1.19 1.36 1.52
CA MET A 168 -0.27 0.24 1.30
C MET A 168 1.12 0.52 1.88
N PHE A 169 1.69 -0.49 2.55
CA PHE A 169 3.03 -0.43 3.11
C PHE A 169 4.09 -0.46 2.00
N ILE A 170 5.11 0.39 2.14
CA ILE A 170 6.24 0.47 1.21
C ILE A 170 7.55 0.48 2.00
N ALA A 171 8.41 -0.47 1.67
CA ALA A 171 9.75 -0.63 2.23
C ALA A 171 10.68 -1.24 1.16
N ASN A 172 11.96 -1.33 1.46
CA ASN A 172 13.05 -1.91 0.65
C ASN A 172 13.31 -1.21 -0.70
N ILE A 173 12.49 -0.24 -1.08
CA ILE A 173 12.65 0.56 -2.31
C ILE A 173 12.72 2.07 -2.04
N ASN A 174 12.54 2.48 -0.77
CA ASN A 174 12.39 3.87 -0.36
C ASN A 174 13.33 4.25 0.79
N GLY A 175 14.32 3.43 1.15
CA GLY A 175 15.21 3.70 2.28
C GLY A 175 14.68 3.27 3.67
N CYS A 176 13.44 2.75 3.78
CA CYS A 176 13.05 1.95 4.94
C CYS A 176 13.34 0.48 4.66
N ILE A 177 14.24 -0.14 5.41
CA ILE A 177 14.75 -1.49 5.17
C ILE A 177 14.18 -2.47 6.19
N THR A 178 13.51 -3.52 5.73
CA THR A 178 12.91 -4.55 6.59
C THR A 178 14.00 -5.43 7.22
N LYS A 179 13.65 -6.05 8.36
CA LYS A 179 14.55 -6.99 9.04
C LYS A 179 14.53 -8.35 8.34
N GLU A 180 15.69 -8.99 8.21
CA GLU A 180 15.82 -10.35 7.70
C GLU A 180 15.37 -11.41 8.73
N ASN A 181 14.94 -12.57 8.24
CA ASN A 181 14.55 -13.76 9.00
C ASN A 181 13.28 -13.59 9.86
N VAL A 182 12.46 -12.58 9.57
CA VAL A 182 11.16 -12.36 10.21
C VAL A 182 10.06 -12.14 9.17
N ASP A 183 8.86 -12.65 9.46
CA ASP A 183 7.64 -12.22 8.79
C ASP A 183 7.23 -10.88 9.42
N ILE A 184 7.20 -9.79 8.65
CA ILE A 184 6.91 -8.46 9.19
C ILE A 184 5.44 -8.33 9.61
N ARG A 185 5.18 -7.51 10.64
CA ARG A 185 3.83 -7.00 10.92
C ARG A 185 3.65 -5.65 10.28
N PHE A 186 2.57 -5.45 9.54
CA PHE A 186 2.31 -4.16 8.93
C PHE A 186 1.88 -3.16 10.03
N PRO A 187 2.37 -1.90 10.02
CA PRO A 187 1.92 -0.89 10.97
C PRO A 187 0.41 -0.63 10.88
N GLN A 188 -0.12 -0.74 9.67
CA GLN A 188 -1.53 -0.56 9.35
C GLN A 188 -1.98 -1.74 8.49
N PRO A 189 -2.30 -2.89 9.09
CA PRO A 189 -2.62 -4.11 8.34
C PRO A 189 -4.05 -4.12 7.78
N GLY A 190 -4.88 -3.15 8.15
CA GLY A 190 -6.31 -3.09 7.83
C GLY A 190 -7.14 -3.99 8.75
N SER A 191 -8.41 -4.18 8.40
CA SER A 191 -9.36 -4.96 9.20
C SER A 191 -9.32 -6.47 8.91
N ILE A 192 -8.70 -6.91 7.81
CA ILE A 192 -8.66 -8.30 7.37
C ILE A 192 -7.19 -8.76 7.33
N VAL A 193 -6.80 -9.51 8.36
CA VAL A 193 -5.42 -9.99 8.55
C VAL A 193 -5.43 -11.50 8.71
N GLU A 194 -4.53 -12.15 7.98
CA GLU A 194 -4.34 -13.60 8.00
C GLU A 194 -2.91 -13.95 8.41
N HIS A 195 -2.76 -15.03 9.18
CA HIS A 195 -1.48 -15.53 9.68
C HIS A 195 -1.27 -16.97 9.23
N ASN A 196 -0.66 -17.16 8.06
CA ASN A 196 -0.44 -18.49 7.46
C ASN A 196 0.92 -19.09 7.78
N GLY A 197 1.84 -18.28 8.30
CA GLY A 197 3.21 -18.67 8.62
C GLY A 197 3.37 -19.29 10.01
N GLN A 198 4.63 -19.62 10.33
CA GLN A 198 5.00 -20.06 11.69
C GLN A 198 5.02 -18.85 12.63
N LEU A 199 4.31 -18.94 13.75
CA LEU A 199 4.23 -17.83 14.73
C LEU A 199 5.62 -17.40 15.25
N ASN A 200 6.59 -18.32 15.31
CA ASN A 200 7.96 -18.01 15.75
C ASN A 200 8.74 -17.15 14.75
N ASN A 201 8.34 -17.15 13.47
CA ASN A 201 8.92 -16.30 12.44
C ASN A 201 8.28 -14.90 12.44
N LEU A 202 7.08 -14.76 12.99
CA LEU A 202 6.33 -13.50 13.00
C LEU A 202 6.98 -12.47 13.93
N LEU A 203 7.20 -11.27 13.39
CA LEU A 203 7.73 -10.13 14.12
C LEU A 203 6.92 -9.89 15.39
N ARG A 204 7.61 -9.62 16.50
CA ARG A 204 6.95 -9.43 17.80
C ARG A 204 6.07 -8.17 17.76
N GLY A 205 4.94 -8.22 18.45
CA GLY A 205 4.06 -7.06 18.58
C GLY A 205 4.80 -5.85 19.15
N GLY A 206 4.64 -4.69 18.52
CA GLY A 206 5.29 -3.44 18.91
C GLY A 206 6.68 -3.21 18.33
N GLU A 207 7.31 -4.20 17.69
CA GLU A 207 8.55 -3.97 16.94
C GLU A 207 8.27 -3.22 15.62
N GLN A 208 9.25 -2.43 15.17
CA GLN A 208 9.15 -1.70 13.89
C GLN A 208 9.35 -2.67 12.72
N PRO A 209 8.54 -2.59 11.64
CA PRO A 209 8.67 -3.48 10.48
C PRO A 209 9.92 -3.21 9.63
N CYS A 210 10.44 -1.99 9.67
CA CYS A 210 11.62 -1.55 8.94
C CYS A 210 12.37 -0.46 9.72
N THR A 211 13.63 -0.27 9.36
CA THR A 211 14.53 0.76 9.91
C THR A 211 15.03 1.67 8.80
N GLY A 212 15.43 2.89 9.11
CA GLY A 212 15.83 3.89 8.10
C GLY A 212 14.74 4.95 7.88
N THR A 213 14.98 5.86 6.93
CA THR A 213 14.09 7.00 6.65
C THR A 213 13.52 6.85 5.24
N PRO A 214 12.19 6.69 5.09
CA PRO A 214 11.55 6.70 3.79
C PRO A 214 11.85 8.00 3.03
N THR A 215 12.38 7.88 1.81
CA THR A 215 12.61 8.99 0.87
C THR A 215 11.34 9.34 0.08
N PHE A 216 10.37 8.42 0.02
CA PHE A 216 9.03 8.65 -0.49
C PHE A 216 8.01 7.76 0.24
N SER A 217 6.72 8.13 0.18
CA SER A 217 5.59 7.46 0.84
C SER A 217 5.76 7.29 2.36
N ALA A 218 6.11 8.38 3.05
CA ALA A 218 6.33 8.38 4.51
C ALA A 218 5.06 8.05 5.33
N LEU A 219 3.86 8.21 4.76
CA LEU A 219 2.57 8.00 5.43
C LEU A 219 2.33 6.54 5.84
N ALA A 220 2.93 5.57 5.14
CA ALA A 220 2.75 4.15 5.43
C ALA A 220 3.75 3.58 6.45
N ALA A 221 4.89 4.26 6.64
CA ALA A 221 5.97 3.78 7.50
C ALA A 221 5.86 4.25 8.97
N ILE A 222 5.14 5.35 9.23
CA ILE A 222 5.18 6.03 10.54
C ILE A 222 3.77 6.19 11.10
N ARG A 223 3.30 5.20 11.86
CA ARG A 223 2.30 5.37 12.94
C ARG A 223 2.27 4.15 13.87
N SER A 224 3.42 3.80 14.46
CA SER A 224 3.50 2.82 15.55
C SER A 224 3.86 3.44 16.91
N THR A 225 3.90 4.77 17.05
CA THR A 225 4.18 5.40 18.34
C THR A 225 3.43 6.74 18.52
N ILE A 226 2.50 6.75 19.50
CA ILE A 226 1.91 7.89 20.26
C ILE A 226 0.63 8.57 19.65
N PRO A 227 -0.42 8.86 20.46
CA PRO A 227 -1.68 9.47 20.03
C PRO A 227 -1.59 10.99 19.77
N ASP A 228 -2.47 11.47 18.88
CA ASP A 228 -2.83 12.86 18.59
C ASP A 228 -1.73 13.84 18.14
N PHE A 229 -1.62 14.01 16.81
CA PHE A 229 -1.24 15.29 16.19
C PHE A 229 -2.05 15.51 14.90
N ALA A 230 -3.38 15.55 15.04
CA ALA A 230 -4.24 16.19 14.05
C ALA A 230 -4.38 17.68 14.42
N LYS A 231 -3.36 18.48 14.14
CA LYS A 231 -3.49 19.94 14.02
C LYS A 231 -2.23 20.54 13.38
N GLY A 232 -2.40 21.02 12.16
CA GLY A 232 -1.61 22.14 11.63
C GLY A 232 -0.44 21.77 10.74
N VAL A 233 -0.69 21.33 9.50
CA VAL A 233 0.18 21.67 8.37
C VAL A 233 -0.68 21.99 7.15
N LEU A 234 -1.31 23.17 7.19
CA LEU A 234 -1.65 23.95 6.00
C LEU A 234 -1.20 25.37 6.34
N GLY A 235 -0.24 25.90 5.59
CA GLY A 235 0.32 27.22 5.87
C GLY A 235 1.50 27.52 4.95
N GLU A 236 1.16 28.01 3.78
CA GLU A 236 2.01 28.56 2.72
C GLU A 236 3.13 29.45 3.25
N THR A 237 4.35 29.27 2.74
CA THR A 237 5.39 30.31 2.81
C THR A 237 5.39 31.12 1.52
N VAL A 238 4.69 32.24 1.55
CA VAL A 238 4.90 33.37 0.63
C VAL A 238 6.02 34.24 1.20
N SER A 239 7.06 34.46 0.39
CA SER A 239 8.11 35.45 0.63
C SER A 239 7.53 36.87 0.69
N SER A 240 7.93 37.68 1.67
CA SER A 240 8.46 39.04 1.40
C SER A 240 8.90 39.79 2.67
N SER A 241 10.11 40.33 2.54
CA SER A 241 10.64 41.60 3.08
C SER A 241 10.31 42.04 4.51
N THR A 242 11.40 42.09 5.28
CA THR A 242 11.65 42.95 6.42
C THR A 242 11.23 44.41 6.21
N SER A 243 10.51 44.98 7.16
CA SER A 243 10.55 46.41 7.46
C SER A 243 10.30 46.63 8.95
N SER A 244 11.33 47.16 9.60
CA SER A 244 11.41 47.57 10.99
C SER A 244 10.63 48.87 11.21
N ALA A 245 9.83 48.92 12.28
CA ALA A 245 9.37 50.19 12.84
C ALA A 245 9.31 50.10 14.38
N PHE A 246 10.22 50.84 15.01
CA PHE A 246 10.24 51.12 16.44
C PHE A 246 9.08 52.03 16.84
N ALA A 247 8.61 51.84 18.07
CA ALA A 247 7.53 52.58 18.70
C ALA A 247 7.97 53.93 19.33
N ARG A 248 6.94 54.75 19.60
CA ARG A 248 6.84 55.94 20.50
C ARG A 248 7.26 57.27 19.82
N THR A 249 6.52 58.39 19.97
CA THR A 249 5.95 58.99 21.18
C THR A 249 4.80 59.98 20.85
N SER A 250 4.03 60.27 21.88
CA SER A 250 2.86 61.16 22.00
C SER A 250 3.18 62.66 21.91
N SER A 251 2.27 63.49 21.36
CA SER A 251 1.91 64.80 21.92
C SER A 251 0.73 65.48 21.20
N CYS A 252 -0.33 65.73 21.99
CA CYS A 252 -1.24 66.89 22.07
C CYS A 252 -1.30 67.93 20.93
N GLY A 253 -2.53 68.30 20.50
CA GLY A 253 -2.76 69.55 19.75
C GLY A 253 -4.10 69.73 19.04
N ALA A 254 -5.16 70.02 19.81
CA ALA A 254 -6.38 70.78 19.53
C ALA A 254 -6.89 71.17 18.10
N LEU A 255 -8.21 70.98 17.93
CA LEU A 255 -9.23 71.88 17.34
C LEU A 255 -9.17 72.27 15.84
N ARG A 256 -10.17 71.84 15.03
CA ARG A 256 -11.28 72.69 14.55
C ARG A 256 -12.30 71.94 13.66
N ARG A 257 -13.53 72.47 13.71
CA ARG A 257 -14.77 72.09 13.00
C ARG A 257 -14.72 72.37 11.49
N ASN A 258 -15.50 71.60 10.72
CA ASN A 258 -16.59 72.01 9.80
C ASN A 258 -17.00 70.75 9.01
N TYR A 259 -18.19 70.14 9.23
CA TYR A 259 -19.44 70.42 8.50
C TYR A 259 -19.23 70.89 7.05
N ASP A 260 -19.47 70.04 6.06
CA ASP A 260 -20.59 70.27 5.14
C ASP A 260 -20.99 69.02 4.33
N HIS A 261 -22.21 69.11 3.82
CA HIS A 261 -23.12 68.11 3.27
C HIS A 261 -22.81 67.54 1.87
N ARG A 262 -23.39 66.35 1.65
CA ARG A 262 -23.78 65.63 0.41
C ARG A 262 -22.76 64.66 -0.21
#